data_AF-A0A7V9FF04-F1
#
_entry.id   AF-A0A7V9FF04-F1
#
_cell.length_a   1.000
_cell.length_b   1.000
_cell.length_c   1.000
_cell.angle_alpha   90.00
_cell.angle_beta   90.00
_cell.angle_gamma   90.00
#
_symmetry.space_group_name_H-M   'P 1'
#
loop_
_entity.id
_entity.type
_entity.pdbx_description
1 polymer ?
#
loop_
_entity_poly.entity_id
_entity_poly.type
_entity_poly.pdbx_seq_one_letter_code
_entity_poly.pdbx_strand_id
1 'polypeptide(L)'
;MAWPDQLALAIELARQADRAADWPGLGSQLPDSLRILVVRDARALDSLTGGRAPTWGAAIALPDQRTIAIRADGGDLVRTLRHELAHLALHQDIEVPVPLWFD
;
A
#
# COMPACT_ATOMS: atom_id res chain seq x y z
N MET A 1 -4.46 1.06 -10.93
CA MET A 1 -5.69 1.62 -11.56
C MET A 1 -6.08 2.85 -10.76
N ALA A 2 -6.54 3.91 -11.43
CA ALA A 2 -6.94 5.14 -10.77
C ALA A 2 -8.24 5.67 -11.40
N TRP A 3 -9.05 6.35 -10.61
CA TRP A 3 -10.07 7.24 -11.18
C TRP A 3 -9.40 8.37 -11.96
N PRO A 4 -10.05 8.94 -13.00
CA PRO A 4 -9.43 9.92 -13.88
C PRO A 4 -8.76 11.09 -13.14
N ASP A 5 -9.42 11.61 -12.10
CA ASP A 5 -8.91 12.77 -11.33
C ASP A 5 -7.68 12.42 -10.46
N GLN A 6 -7.38 11.14 -10.27
CA GLN A 6 -6.32 10.62 -9.40
C GLN A 6 -5.16 10.02 -10.21
N LEU A 7 -5.21 10.09 -11.54
CA LEU A 7 -4.21 9.48 -12.40
C LEU A 7 -2.80 10.04 -12.16
N ALA A 8 -2.67 11.36 -12.04
CA ALA A 8 -1.37 12.00 -11.79
C ALA A 8 -0.77 11.55 -10.45
N LEU A 9 -1.58 11.50 -9.39
CA LEU A 9 -1.17 11.00 -8.09
C LEU A 9 -0.79 9.51 -8.15
N ALA A 10 -1.56 8.69 -8.85
CA ALA A 10 -1.28 7.28 -9.00
C ALA A 10 0.03 7.01 -9.74
N ILE A 11 0.34 7.80 -10.77
CA ILE A 11 1.63 7.72 -11.48
C ILE A 11 2.77 8.09 -10.55
N GLU A 12 2.62 9.14 -9.75
CA GLU A 12 3.66 9.55 -8.80
C GLU A 12 3.91 8.46 -7.75
N LEU A 13 2.85 7.93 -7.13
CA LEU A 13 2.97 6.84 -6.16
C LEU A 13 3.59 5.58 -6.80
N ALA A 14 3.24 5.26 -8.05
CA ALA A 14 3.87 4.15 -8.77
C ALA A 14 5.37 4.37 -8.98
N ARG A 15 5.81 5.57 -9.36
CA ARG A 15 7.23 5.90 -9.49
C ARG A 15 7.98 5.84 -8.16
N GLN A 16 7.32 6.23 -7.06
CA GLN A 16 7.90 6.14 -5.72
C GLN A 16 8.07 4.67 -5.30
N ALA A 17 7.06 3.84 -5.60
CA ALA A 17 7.10 2.41 -5.28
C ALA A 17 8.11 1.62 -6.12
N ASP A 18 8.37 2.04 -7.36
CA ASP A 18 9.31 1.37 -8.28
C ASP A 18 10.79 1.56 -7.88
N ARG A 19 11.08 2.35 -6.85
CA ARG A 19 12.45 2.54 -6.37
C ARG A 19 12.84 1.41 -5.43
N ALA A 20 14.07 0.91 -5.60
CA ALA A 20 14.70 0.04 -4.62
C ALA A 20 14.67 0.71 -3.23
N ALA A 21 14.32 -0.06 -2.21
CA ALA A 21 14.25 0.41 -0.84
C ALA A 21 15.06 -0.52 0.06
N ASP A 22 15.81 0.10 0.97
CA ASP A 22 16.46 -0.62 2.06
C ASP A 22 15.46 -0.80 3.21
N TRP A 23 15.17 -2.06 3.51
CA TRP A 23 14.30 -2.49 4.59
C TRP A 23 15.13 -3.01 5.76
N PRO A 24 14.98 -2.44 6.98
CA PRO A 24 15.70 -2.92 8.15
C PRO A 24 15.46 -4.42 8.38
N GLY A 25 16.53 -5.21 8.40
CA GLY A 25 16.47 -6.66 8.61
C GLY A 25 16.27 -7.51 7.34
N LEU A 26 15.84 -6.93 6.21
CA LEU A 26 15.65 -7.64 4.93
C LEU A 26 16.65 -7.19 3.85
N GLY A 27 17.32 -6.04 4.05
CA GLY A 27 18.30 -5.50 3.10
C GLY A 27 17.63 -4.73 1.96
N SER A 28 18.36 -4.57 0.86
CA SER A 28 17.86 -3.84 -0.32
C SER A 28 17.00 -4.76 -1.16
N GLN A 29 15.73 -4.40 -1.35
CA GLN A 29 14.81 -5.17 -2.19
C GLN A 29 14.24 -4.29 -3.30
N LEU A 30 14.14 -4.89 -4.48
CA LEU A 30 13.30 -4.38 -5.56
C LEU A 30 11.90 -4.95 -5.36
N PRO A 31 10.85 -4.12 -5.43
CA PRO A 31 9.50 -4.65 -5.40
C PRO A 31 9.25 -5.49 -6.65
N ASP A 32 8.81 -6.72 -6.45
CA ASP A 32 8.14 -7.51 -7.48
C ASP A 32 6.88 -6.78 -8.02
N SER A 33 6.26 -7.32 -9.07
CA SER A 33 5.03 -6.76 -9.64
C SER A 33 3.96 -6.51 -8.56
N LEU A 34 3.54 -5.25 -8.41
CA LEU A 34 2.53 -4.82 -7.45
C LEU A 34 1.49 -3.91 -8.11
N ARG A 35 0.29 -3.86 -7.54
CA ARG A 35 -0.80 -3.00 -7.99
C ARG A 35 -1.08 -1.90 -6.97
N ILE A 36 -1.02 -0.65 -7.39
CA ILE A 36 -1.50 0.49 -6.60
C ILE A 36 -2.88 0.91 -7.07
N LEU A 37 -3.81 1.00 -6.11
CA LEU A 37 -5.15 1.53 -6.28
C LEU A 37 -5.25 2.84 -5.50
N VAL A 38 -5.48 3.95 -6.19
CA VAL A 38 -5.70 5.24 -5.53
C VAL A 38 -7.20 5.50 -5.49
N VAL A 39 -7.77 5.49 -4.28
CA VAL A 39 -9.19 5.76 -4.03
C VAL A 39 -9.38 7.19 -3.52
N ARG A 40 -10.57 7.76 -3.68
CA ARG A 40 -10.83 9.16 -3.29
C ARG A 40 -10.74 9.38 -1.78
N ASP A 41 -11.41 8.52 -1.00
CA ASP A 41 -11.70 8.74 0.41
C ASP A 41 -11.90 7.41 1.17
N ALA A 42 -12.15 7.51 2.47
CA ALA A 42 -12.37 6.36 3.35
C ALA A 42 -13.56 5.49 2.91
N ARG A 43 -14.64 6.09 2.39
CA ARG A 43 -15.82 5.34 1.93
C ARG A 43 -15.50 4.51 0.69
N ALA A 44 -14.72 5.05 -0.23
CA ALA A 44 -14.25 4.31 -1.39
C ALA A 44 -13.31 3.16 -1.00
N LEU A 45 -12.45 3.36 0.01
CA LEU A 45 -11.57 2.32 0.54
C LEU A 45 -12.36 1.18 1.21
N ASP A 46 -13.34 1.52 2.04
CA ASP A 46 -14.21 0.57 2.72
C ASP A 46 -15.01 -0.27 1.73
N SER A 47 -15.58 0.38 0.71
CA SER A 47 -16.32 -0.28 -0.38
C SER A 47 -15.42 -1.25 -1.16
N LEU A 48 -14.15 -0.89 -1.38
CA LEU A 48 -13.19 -1.70 -2.12
C LEU A 48 -12.71 -2.92 -1.32
N THR A 49 -12.60 -2.79 0.00
CA THR A 49 -12.10 -3.88 0.86
C THR A 49 -13.22 -4.76 1.43
N GLY A 50 -14.48 -4.35 1.27
CA GLY A 50 -15.64 -5.07 1.80
C GLY A 50 -15.75 -4.96 3.32
N GLY A 51 -15.39 -3.80 3.90
CA GLY A 51 -15.44 -3.58 5.35
C GLY A 51 -14.24 -4.13 6.14
N ARG A 52 -13.19 -4.58 5.46
CA ARG A 52 -11.99 -5.16 6.10
C ARG A 52 -10.90 -4.14 6.39
N ALA A 53 -10.96 -2.96 5.77
CA ALA A 53 -10.03 -1.89 6.07
C ALA A 53 -10.31 -1.31 7.47
N PRO A 54 -9.26 -1.03 8.28
CA PRO A 54 -9.42 -0.23 9.48
C PRO A 54 -10.03 1.13 9.12
N THR A 55 -11.03 1.57 9.89
CA THR A 55 -11.73 2.85 9.63
C THR A 55 -10.84 4.07 9.74
N TRP A 56 -9.72 3.95 10.44
CA TRP A 56 -8.70 5.00 10.62
C TRP A 56 -7.55 4.92 9.60
N GLY A 57 -7.49 3.86 8.77
CA GLY A 57 -6.41 3.65 7.81
C GLY A 57 -6.42 4.67 6.67
N ALA A 58 -5.23 5.22 6.35
CA ALA A 58 -5.01 6.02 5.13
C ALA A 58 -4.75 5.12 3.90
N ALA A 59 -4.35 3.88 4.14
CA ALA A 59 -4.10 2.86 3.15
C ALA A 59 -4.30 1.46 3.76
N ILE A 60 -4.17 0.44 2.92
CA ILE A 60 -4.12 -0.96 3.31
C ILE A 60 -3.32 -1.77 2.29
N ALA A 61 -2.41 -2.60 2.78
CA ALA A 61 -1.77 -3.66 2.02
C ALA A 61 -2.66 -4.92 1.98
N LEU A 62 -2.75 -5.52 0.80
CA LEU A 62 -3.39 -6.82 0.56
C LEU A 62 -2.31 -7.77 0.01
N PRO A 63 -1.49 -8.40 0.88
CA PRO A 63 -0.31 -9.15 0.46
C PRO A 63 -0.61 -10.27 -0.52
N ASP A 64 -1.63 -11.08 -0.25
CA ASP A 64 -2.08 -12.18 -1.12
C ASP A 64 -2.45 -11.72 -2.54
N GLN A 65 -2.83 -10.45 -2.69
CA GLN A 65 -3.23 -9.85 -3.97
C GLN A 65 -2.13 -8.96 -4.55
N ARG A 66 -0.98 -8.83 -3.89
CA ARG A 66 0.12 -7.90 -4.24
C ARG A 66 -0.40 -6.49 -4.54
N THR A 67 -1.37 -6.05 -3.74
CA THR A 67 -2.13 -4.83 -3.99
C THR A 67 -2.04 -3.90 -2.78
N ILE A 68 -1.80 -2.61 -3.03
CA ILE A 68 -1.93 -1.56 -2.03
C ILE A 68 -3.07 -0.63 -2.48
N ALA A 69 -4.01 -0.37 -1.58
CA ALA A 69 -5.03 0.66 -1.78
C ALA A 69 -4.74 1.87 -0.89
N ILE A 70 -4.64 3.06 -1.48
CA ILE A 70 -4.28 4.31 -0.80
C ILE A 70 -5.37 5.35 -1.04
N ARG A 71 -5.76 6.07 0.02
CA ARG A 71 -6.69 7.18 -0.09
C ARG A 71 -5.98 8.46 -0.51
N ALA A 72 -6.54 9.15 -1.50
CA ALA A 72 -6.03 10.43 -1.99
C ALA A 72 -6.22 11.58 -0.99
N ASP A 73 -7.21 11.48 -0.09
CA ASP A 73 -7.45 12.42 1.01
C ASP A 73 -6.63 12.12 2.27
N GLY A 74 -5.71 11.16 2.20
CA GLY A 74 -4.75 10.86 3.26
C GLY A 74 -3.70 11.96 3.43
N GLY A 75 -2.98 11.93 4.56
CA GLY A 75 -1.92 12.88 4.87
C GLY A 75 -0.66 12.68 4.01
N ASP A 76 0.46 12.33 4.64
CA ASP A 76 1.71 12.07 3.93
C ASP A 76 1.65 10.73 3.16
N LEU A 77 1.17 10.80 1.91
CA LEU A 77 0.94 9.64 1.06
C LEU A 77 2.22 8.86 0.73
N VAL A 78 3.37 9.52 0.67
CA VAL A 78 4.65 8.86 0.38
C VAL A 78 5.10 8.07 1.60
N ARG A 79 4.99 8.65 2.80
CA ARG A 79 5.24 7.93 4.06
C ARG A 79 4.27 6.75 4.21
N THR A 80 2.99 6.96 3.95
CA THR A 80 1.98 5.88 3.99
C THR A 80 2.31 4.78 3.00
N LEU A 81 2.62 5.11 1.73
CA LEU A 81 3.03 4.11 0.74
C LEU A 81 4.27 3.32 1.20
N ARG A 82 5.28 3.99 1.77
CA ARG A 82 6.48 3.32 2.29
C ARG A 82 6.13 2.36 3.43
N HIS A 83 5.17 2.70 4.28
CA HIS A 83 4.69 1.81 5.34
C HIS A 83 4.04 0.55 4.76
N GLU A 84 3.11 0.69 3.81
CA GLU A 84 2.44 -0.47 3.17
C GLU A 84 3.41 -1.35 2.37
N LEU A 85 4.41 -0.76 1.72
CA LEU A 85 5.47 -1.52 1.03
C LEU A 85 6.31 -2.35 2.00
N ALA A 86 6.53 -1.87 3.23
CA ALA A 86 7.23 -2.64 4.25
C ALA A 86 6.45 -3.90 4.65
N HIS A 87 5.12 -3.83 4.71
CA HIS A 87 4.26 -5.00 4.96
C HIS A 87 4.37 -6.03 3.85
N LEU A 88 4.36 -5.58 2.59
CA LEU A 88 4.55 -6.48 1.45
C LEU A 88 5.93 -7.14 1.44
N ALA A 89 7.00 -6.36 1.66
CA ALA A 89 8.37 -6.86 1.69
C ALA A 89 8.54 -7.90 2.80
N LEU A 90 8.04 -7.60 4.00
CA LEU A 90 8.08 -8.54 5.11
C LEU A 90 7.29 -9.81 4.78
N HIS A 91 6.05 -9.69 4.29
CA HIS A 91 5.22 -10.86 3.97
C HIS A 91 5.82 -11.75 2.86
N GLN A 92 6.73 -11.24 2.03
CA GLN A 92 7.48 -12.05 1.06
C GLN A 92 8.56 -12.91 1.72
N ASP A 93 9.13 -12.44 2.83
CA ASP A 93 10.25 -13.08 3.53
C ASP A 93 9.81 -13.94 4.73
N ILE A 94 8.59 -13.79 5.23
CA ILE A 94 8.04 -14.62 6.33
C ILE A 94 6.82 -15.45 5.92
N GLU A 95 6.90 -16.76 6.17
CA GLU A 95 5.80 -17.72 5.94
C GLU A 95 4.81 -17.82 7.13
N VAL A 96 4.94 -16.94 8.14
CA VAL A 96 4.11 -16.96 9.35
C VAL A 96 3.10 -15.80 9.37
N PRO A 97 1.92 -15.99 9.98
CA PRO A 97 0.91 -14.93 10.09
C PRO A 97 1.49 -13.69 10.80
N VAL A 98 1.41 -12.54 10.14
CA VAL A 98 1.89 -11.26 10.69
C VAL A 98 0.83 -10.72 11.67
N PRO A 99 1.21 -10.21 12.86
CA PRO A 99 0.24 -9.68 13.82
C PRO A 99 -0.52 -8.45 13.30
N LEU A 100 -1.78 -8.29 13.70
CA LEU A 100 -2.64 -7.14 13.33
C LEU A 100 -2.14 -5.76 13.79
N TRP A 101 -1.20 -5.68 14.74
CA TRP A 101 -0.59 -4.39 15.17
C TRP A 101 0.57 -3.98 14.27
N PHE A 102 0.94 -4.86 13.33
CA PHE A 102 1.82 -4.51 12.23
C PHE A 102 1.02 -3.70 11.19
N ASP A 103 -0.24 -4.05 10.90
CA ASP A 103 -1.18 -3.32 10.02
C ASP A 103 -1.78 -2.03 10.63
#